data_AF-A0A559QIZ7-F1
#
_entry.id   AF-A0A559QIZ7-F1
#
_cell.length_a   1.000
_cell.length_b   1.000
_cell.length_c   1.000
_cell.angle_alpha   90.00
_cell.angle_beta   90.00
_cell.angle_gamma   90.00
#
_symmetry.space_group_name_H-M   'P 1'
#
loop_
_entity.id
_entity.type
_entity.pdbx_description
1 polymer ?
#
loop_
_entity_poly.entity_id
_entity_poly.type
_entity_poly.pdbx_seq_one_letter_code
_entity_poly.pdbx_strand_id
1 'polypeptide(L)'
;MDSIIDFEALKVATKMAVVSSLAELKQKSNDAPLIAYALCTDDCVMTLFSVACTGEWLDSKIDKEQFLLPTEWDLYTQEGHFKPVYELLLEKERKRDTIEYEDKFEEIVQLTFNAIVLALKELRNEHIFSENIYLSVQSTDPGEDILAMSAKAINQLNSDNIVQEWAKWTYTYC
;
A
#
# COMPACT_ATOMS: atom_id res chain seq x y z
N MET A 1 27.48 -5.80 8.18
CA MET A 1 26.76 -6.50 7.11
C MET A 1 25.83 -5.44 6.57
N ASP A 2 26.13 -4.89 5.40
CA ASP A 2 25.31 -3.82 4.83
C ASP A 2 23.96 -4.43 4.46
N SER A 3 22.88 -3.85 4.98
CA SER A 3 21.54 -4.33 4.65
C SER A 3 21.32 -4.19 3.15
N ILE A 4 20.76 -5.22 2.50
CA ILE A 4 20.44 -5.18 1.07
C ILE A 4 19.46 -4.04 0.78
N ILE A 5 18.60 -3.74 1.76
CA ILE A 5 17.64 -2.64 1.76
C ILE A 5 17.84 -1.70 2.95
N ASP A 6 17.87 -0.40 2.70
CA ASP A 6 17.80 0.59 3.78
C ASP A 6 16.33 0.76 4.19
N PHE A 7 15.94 0.02 5.23
CA PHE A 7 14.57 -0.02 5.73
C PHE A 7 14.06 1.38 6.13
N GLU A 8 14.87 2.17 6.82
CA GLU A 8 14.43 3.49 7.29
C GLU A 8 14.38 4.51 6.16
N ALA A 9 15.34 4.50 5.24
CA ALA A 9 15.26 5.34 4.05
C ALA A 9 14.00 5.03 3.23
N LEU A 10 13.67 3.75 3.03
CA LEU A 10 12.46 3.34 2.32
C LEU A 10 11.18 3.78 3.04
N LYS A 11 11.12 3.60 4.36
CA LYS A 11 9.96 4.02 5.16
C LYS A 11 9.74 5.52 5.05
N VAL A 12 10.79 6.33 5.25
CA VAL A 12 10.73 7.79 5.17
C VAL A 12 10.34 8.25 3.77
N ALA A 13 10.96 7.70 2.72
CA ALA A 13 10.61 8.02 1.33
C ALA A 13 9.15 7.69 1.03
N THR A 14 8.66 6.54 1.52
CA THR A 14 7.26 6.13 1.37
C THR A 14 6.32 7.12 2.07
N LYS A 15 6.63 7.55 3.30
CA LYS A 15 5.80 8.56 4.00
C LYS A 15 5.67 9.84 3.20
N MET A 16 6.79 10.36 2.69
CA MET A 16 6.80 11.59 1.88
C MET A 16 5.99 11.43 0.59
N ALA A 17 6.14 10.29 -0.10
CA ALA A 17 5.38 9.99 -1.31
C ALA A 17 3.88 9.87 -1.04
N VAL A 18 3.49 9.24 0.08
CA VAL A 18 2.09 9.12 0.50
C VAL A 18 1.49 10.49 0.81
N VAL A 19 2.20 11.35 1.55
CA VAL A 19 1.70 12.71 1.85
C VAL A 19 1.48 13.53 0.57
N SER A 20 2.43 13.48 -0.37
CA SER A 20 2.32 14.20 -1.64
C SER A 20 1.20 13.64 -2.53
N SER A 21 1.11 12.32 -2.65
CA SER A 21 0.06 11.67 -3.44
C SER A 21 -1.33 11.88 -2.85
N LEU A 22 -1.48 11.85 -1.53
CA LEU A 22 -2.72 12.15 -0.83
C LEU A 22 -3.20 13.59 -1.12
N ALA A 23 -2.27 14.55 -1.15
CA ALA A 23 -2.60 15.93 -1.50
C ALA A 23 -3.14 16.05 -2.94
N GLU A 24 -2.53 15.35 -3.91
CA GLU A 24 -3.03 15.29 -5.28
C GLU A 24 -4.41 14.61 -5.37
N LEU A 25 -4.60 13.48 -4.69
CA LEU A 25 -5.87 12.73 -4.71
C LEU A 25 -7.02 13.55 -4.13
N LYS A 26 -6.78 14.32 -3.08
CA LYS A 26 -7.77 15.26 -2.52
C LYS A 26 -8.15 16.37 -3.50
N GLN A 27 -7.20 16.85 -4.31
CA GLN A 27 -7.52 17.81 -5.38
C GLN A 27 -8.34 17.16 -6.49
N LYS A 28 -7.99 15.93 -6.88
CA LYS A 28 -8.71 15.16 -7.90
C LYS A 28 -10.13 14.78 -7.47
N SER A 29 -10.36 14.59 -6.18
CA SER A 29 -11.69 14.27 -5.65
C SER A 29 -12.65 15.46 -5.59
N ASN A 30 -12.25 16.66 -6.04
CA ASN A 30 -13.04 17.89 -5.94
C ASN A 30 -13.61 18.13 -4.53
N ASP A 31 -12.74 17.97 -3.52
CA ASP A 31 -13.08 18.06 -2.09
C ASP A 31 -14.02 16.95 -1.56
N ALA A 32 -14.42 15.97 -2.38
CA ALA A 32 -15.14 14.80 -1.87
C ALA A 32 -14.24 14.02 -0.89
N PRO A 33 -14.78 13.61 0.28
CA PRO A 33 -13.99 12.94 1.30
C PRO A 33 -13.56 11.55 0.82
N LEU A 34 -12.27 11.27 0.98
CA LEU A 34 -11.72 9.93 0.76
C LEU A 34 -12.17 9.00 1.89
N ILE A 35 -12.64 7.81 1.51
CA ILE A 35 -13.02 6.74 2.44
C ILE A 35 -12.01 5.58 2.42
N ALA A 36 -11.17 5.50 1.40
CA ALA A 36 -10.04 4.57 1.36
C ALA A 36 -8.82 5.15 0.64
N TYR A 37 -7.66 4.62 0.99
CA TYR A 37 -6.38 4.86 0.34
C TYR A 37 -5.56 3.57 0.36
N ALA A 38 -4.90 3.24 -0.74
CA ALA A 38 -4.10 2.03 -0.85
C ALA A 38 -2.80 2.29 -1.58
N LEU A 39 -1.78 1.52 -1.18
CA LEU A 39 -0.55 1.40 -1.93
C LEU A 39 -0.56 0.05 -2.67
N CYS A 40 -0.42 0.11 -3.98
CA CYS A 40 -0.38 -1.05 -4.84
C CYS A 40 1.05 -1.29 -5.32
N THR A 41 1.43 -2.57 -5.38
CA THR A 41 2.77 -3.03 -5.73
C THR A 41 2.71 -4.28 -6.61
N ASP A 42 3.85 -4.81 -7.01
CA ASP A 42 3.98 -6.16 -7.59
C ASP A 42 4.40 -7.16 -6.50
N ASP A 43 4.43 -8.44 -6.86
CA ASP A 43 4.78 -9.53 -5.93
C ASP A 43 6.19 -9.48 -5.37
N CYS A 44 7.10 -8.81 -6.07
CA CYS A 44 8.49 -8.64 -5.64
C CYS A 44 8.69 -7.35 -4.82
N VAL A 45 7.61 -6.57 -4.64
CA VAL A 45 7.58 -5.26 -4.01
C VAL A 45 8.57 -4.29 -4.66
N MET A 46 8.58 -4.26 -6.00
CA MET A 46 9.53 -3.46 -6.81
C MET A 46 8.90 -2.20 -7.41
N THR A 47 7.58 -2.14 -7.44
CA THR A 47 6.79 -1.00 -7.88
C THR A 47 5.95 -0.44 -6.75
N LEU A 48 5.58 0.84 -6.82
CA LEU A 48 4.66 1.41 -5.84
C LEU A 48 3.86 2.53 -6.48
N PHE A 49 2.54 2.44 -6.40
CA PHE A 49 1.64 3.50 -6.79
C PHE A 49 0.48 3.62 -5.80
N SER A 50 -0.19 4.77 -5.81
CA SER A 50 -1.32 5.01 -4.91
C SER A 50 -2.64 5.10 -5.65
N VAL A 51 -3.65 4.57 -4.99
CA VAL A 51 -5.06 4.65 -5.39
C VAL A 51 -5.90 5.06 -4.18
N ALA A 52 -7.03 5.71 -4.44
CA ALA A 52 -7.97 6.10 -3.39
C ALA A 52 -9.42 6.00 -3.88
N CYS A 53 -10.33 5.96 -2.93
CA CYS A 53 -11.76 5.83 -3.16
C CYS A 53 -12.52 6.93 -2.41
N THR A 54 -13.53 7.52 -3.06
CA THR A 54 -14.50 8.42 -2.42
C THR A 54 -15.79 7.67 -2.08
N GLY A 55 -16.56 8.23 -1.14
CA GLY A 55 -17.91 7.71 -0.85
C GLY A 55 -18.84 7.79 -2.05
N GLU A 56 -18.77 8.88 -2.82
CA GLU A 56 -19.61 9.10 -4.00
C GLU A 56 -19.36 8.07 -5.09
N TRP A 57 -18.08 7.76 -5.37
CA TRP A 57 -17.74 6.69 -6.31
C TRP A 57 -18.31 5.36 -5.84
N LEU A 58 -18.12 5.02 -4.56
CA LEU A 58 -18.61 3.77 -4.01
C LEU A 58 -20.14 3.69 -4.10
N ASP A 59 -20.83 4.79 -3.82
CA ASP A 59 -22.28 4.93 -3.92
C ASP A 59 -22.80 4.74 -5.36
N SER A 60 -21.99 5.08 -6.37
CA SER A 60 -22.31 4.84 -7.77
C SER A 60 -22.22 3.37 -8.21
N LYS A 61 -21.52 2.52 -7.43
CA LYS A 61 -21.36 1.09 -7.76
C LYS A 61 -22.58 0.26 -7.38
N ILE A 62 -22.90 -0.71 -8.23
CA ILE A 62 -23.91 -1.73 -7.92
C ILE A 62 -23.42 -2.62 -6.79
N ASP A 63 -22.14 -2.97 -6.83
CA ASP A 63 -21.46 -3.76 -5.82
C ASP A 63 -20.61 -2.87 -4.91
N LYS A 64 -21.01 -2.76 -3.64
CA LYS A 64 -20.29 -1.97 -2.63
C LYS A 64 -19.02 -2.66 -2.14
N GLU A 65 -18.82 -3.92 -2.49
CA GLU A 65 -17.62 -4.66 -2.10
C GLU A 65 -16.39 -4.26 -2.92
N GLN A 66 -16.58 -3.54 -4.04
CA GLN A 66 -15.49 -2.89 -4.78
C GLN A 66 -14.66 -1.94 -3.92
N PHE A 67 -15.20 -1.48 -2.78
CA PHE A 67 -14.45 -0.77 -1.75
C PHE A 67 -13.21 -1.52 -1.25
N LEU A 68 -13.18 -2.85 -1.32
CA LEU A 68 -12.07 -3.68 -0.86
C LEU A 68 -11.11 -4.11 -1.98
N LEU A 69 -11.34 -3.63 -3.20
CA LEU A 69 -10.54 -3.92 -4.39
C LEU A 69 -9.86 -2.63 -4.92
N PRO A 70 -8.70 -2.24 -4.37
CA PRO A 70 -7.95 -1.05 -4.77
C PRO A 70 -7.72 -0.89 -6.27
N THR A 71 -7.54 -2.00 -6.99
CA THR A 71 -7.33 -1.98 -8.45
C THR A 71 -8.52 -1.47 -9.24
N GLU A 72 -9.72 -1.46 -8.64
CA GLU A 72 -10.95 -0.99 -9.28
C GLU A 72 -11.24 0.49 -9.00
N TRP A 73 -10.55 1.11 -8.04
CA TRP A 73 -10.84 2.48 -7.61
C TRP A 73 -10.52 3.51 -8.70
N ASP A 74 -11.28 4.61 -8.73
CA ASP A 74 -11.21 5.62 -9.79
C ASP A 74 -10.12 6.67 -9.61
N LEU A 75 -9.69 6.94 -8.37
CA LEU A 75 -8.64 7.90 -8.11
C LEU A 75 -7.29 7.21 -8.02
N TYR A 76 -6.36 7.63 -8.86
CA TYR A 76 -4.97 7.19 -8.83
C TYR A 76 -4.03 8.37 -9.08
N THR A 77 -2.82 8.28 -8.54
CA THR A 77 -1.76 9.26 -8.84
C THR A 77 -0.82 8.75 -9.90
N GLN A 78 -0.20 9.66 -10.64
CA GLN A 78 0.92 9.31 -11.51
C GLN A 78 2.16 8.94 -10.67
N GLU A 79 3.06 8.16 -11.27
CA GLU A 79 4.25 7.57 -10.62
C GLU A 79 5.23 8.61 -10.02
N GLY A 80 5.11 9.89 -10.41
CA GLY A 80 6.07 10.94 -10.05
C GLY A 80 6.33 11.09 -8.54
N HIS A 81 5.32 10.91 -7.69
CA HIS A 81 5.48 11.02 -6.22
C HIS A 81 6.35 9.91 -5.63
N PHE A 82 6.34 8.74 -6.27
CA PHE A 82 7.02 7.53 -5.79
C PHE A 82 8.41 7.36 -6.41
N LYS A 83 8.88 8.33 -7.20
CA LYS A 83 10.23 8.28 -7.78
C LYS A 83 11.35 8.03 -6.74
N PRO A 84 11.39 8.69 -5.57
CA PRO A 84 12.43 8.39 -4.57
C PRO A 84 12.33 6.97 -4.01
N VAL A 85 11.11 6.43 -3.88
CA VAL A 85 10.90 5.04 -3.47
C VAL A 85 11.44 4.09 -4.53
N TYR A 86 11.10 4.34 -5.80
CA TYR A 86 11.59 3.55 -6.93
C TYR A 86 13.12 3.59 -7.05
N GLU A 87 13.77 4.73 -6.78
CA GLU A 87 15.23 4.83 -6.76
C GLU A 87 15.86 3.91 -5.70
N LEU A 88 15.27 3.82 -4.51
CA LEU A 88 15.71 2.88 -3.46
C LEU A 88 15.45 1.42 -3.84
N LEU A 89 14.32 1.13 -4.47
CA LEU A 89 14.01 -0.23 -4.96
C LEU A 89 14.93 -0.64 -6.12
N LEU A 90 15.35 0.29 -6.97
CA LEU A 90 16.34 0.02 -8.02
C LEU A 90 17.72 -0.32 -7.46
N GLU A 91 18.12 0.27 -6.34
CA GLU A 91 19.38 -0.10 -5.67
C GLU A 91 19.36 -1.55 -5.18
N LYS A 92 18.18 -2.05 -4.77
CA LYS A 92 17.94 -3.47 -4.49
C LYS A 92 18.06 -4.31 -5.77
N GLU A 93 17.42 -3.90 -6.87
CA GLU A 93 17.48 -4.64 -8.15
C GLU A 93 18.92 -4.78 -8.67
N ARG A 94 19.76 -3.75 -8.49
CA ARG A 94 21.18 -3.81 -8.89
C ARG A 94 21.98 -4.89 -8.16
N LYS A 95 21.50 -5.39 -7.04
CA LYS A 95 22.12 -6.48 -6.26
C LYS A 95 21.51 -7.84 -6.60
N ARG A 96 20.53 -7.91 -7.50
CA ARG A 96 19.75 -9.13 -7.80
C ARG A 96 20.60 -10.30 -8.28
N ASP A 97 21.65 -10.03 -9.06
CA ASP A 97 22.54 -11.07 -9.60
C ASP A 97 23.58 -11.61 -8.59
N THR A 98 23.45 -11.26 -7.30
CA THR A 98 24.33 -11.78 -6.25
C THR A 98 23.72 -13.02 -5.60
N ILE A 99 24.54 -14.03 -5.33
CA ILE A 99 24.11 -15.25 -4.61
C ILE A 99 23.43 -14.89 -3.27
N GLU A 100 23.94 -13.85 -2.60
CA GLU A 100 23.37 -13.36 -1.34
C GLU A 100 21.93 -12.85 -1.49
N TYR A 101 21.57 -12.29 -2.65
CA TYR A 101 20.23 -11.81 -2.92
C TYR A 101 19.24 -12.95 -3.12
N GLU A 102 19.63 -13.98 -3.88
CA GLU A 102 18.80 -15.16 -4.11
C GLU A 102 18.49 -15.89 -2.79
N ASP A 103 19.50 -16.09 -1.95
CA ASP A 103 19.36 -16.75 -0.65
C ASP A 103 18.47 -15.96 0.34
N LYS A 104 18.32 -14.64 0.14
CA LYS A 104 17.59 -13.74 1.05
C LYS A 104 16.34 -13.12 0.40
N PHE A 105 15.92 -13.60 -0.76
CA PHE A 105 14.89 -12.92 -1.55
C PHE A 105 13.58 -12.71 -0.76
N GLU A 106 13.08 -13.75 -0.11
CA GLU A 106 11.86 -13.69 0.71
C GLU A 106 11.99 -12.69 1.88
N GLU A 107 13.13 -12.69 2.57
CA GLU A 107 13.41 -11.75 3.67
C GLU A 107 13.43 -10.30 3.16
N ILE A 108 14.05 -10.06 2.00
CA ILE A 108 14.10 -8.74 1.38
C ILE A 108 12.69 -8.28 1.01
N VAL A 109 11.89 -9.13 0.37
CA VAL A 109 10.50 -8.83 0.01
C VAL A 109 9.69 -8.48 1.26
N GLN A 110 9.80 -9.29 2.31
CA GLN A 110 9.11 -9.06 3.58
C GLN A 110 9.54 -7.76 4.26
N LEU A 111 10.85 -7.46 4.31
CA LEU A 111 11.36 -6.21 4.87
C LEU A 111 10.88 -5.00 4.07
N THR A 112 10.88 -5.09 2.74
CA THR A 112 10.40 -4.04 1.84
C THR A 112 8.92 -3.76 2.10
N PHE A 113 8.09 -4.80 2.10
CA PHE A 113 6.66 -4.70 2.37
C PHE A 113 6.38 -4.11 3.75
N ASN A 114 7.08 -4.58 4.78
CA ASN A 114 6.93 -4.08 6.15
C ASN A 114 7.32 -2.60 6.29
N ALA A 115 8.34 -2.12 5.57
CA ALA A 115 8.69 -0.70 5.58
C ALA A 115 7.54 0.16 5.05
N ILE A 116 6.89 -0.28 3.98
CA ILE A 116 5.74 0.41 3.37
C ILE A 116 4.53 0.41 4.32
N VAL A 117 4.22 -0.75 4.94
CA VAL A 117 3.13 -0.85 5.92
C VAL A 117 3.40 0.05 7.14
N LEU A 118 4.62 0.05 7.65
CA LEU A 118 4.99 0.87 8.80
C LEU A 118 4.90 2.36 8.48
N ALA A 119 5.26 2.78 7.26
CA ALA A 119 5.07 4.15 6.81
C ALA A 119 3.59 4.59 6.89
N LEU A 120 2.66 3.78 6.38
CA LEU A 120 1.22 4.07 6.49
C LEU A 120 0.73 4.08 7.94
N LYS A 121 1.21 3.15 8.76
CA LYS A 121 0.86 3.08 10.19
C LYS A 121 1.32 4.33 10.95
N GLU A 122 2.53 4.80 10.69
CA GLU A 122 3.04 6.04 11.29
C GLU A 122 2.23 7.26 10.84
N LEU A 123 1.90 7.37 9.54
CA LEU A 123 1.06 8.46 9.03
C LEU A 123 -0.34 8.48 9.67
N ARG A 124 -0.92 7.31 9.95
CA ARG A 124 -2.16 7.19 10.72
C ARG A 124 -1.99 7.70 12.15
N ASN A 125 -0.93 7.30 12.83
CA ASN A 125 -0.61 7.77 14.19
C ASN A 125 -0.32 9.28 14.24
N GLU A 126 0.17 9.85 13.14
CA GLU A 126 0.41 11.29 12.94
C GLU A 126 -0.86 12.05 12.50
N HIS A 127 -2.02 11.38 12.45
CA HIS A 127 -3.32 11.94 12.05
C HIS A 127 -3.37 12.47 10.61
N ILE A 128 -2.50 11.99 9.72
CA ILE A 128 -2.56 12.28 8.28
C ILE A 128 -3.77 11.59 7.65
N PHE A 129 -4.11 10.39 8.13
CA PHE A 129 -5.32 9.66 7.79
C PHE A 129 -6.27 9.59 8.99
N SER A 130 -7.56 9.80 8.75
CA SER A 130 -8.60 9.50 9.74
C SER A 130 -8.65 8.00 10.05
N GLU A 131 -9.06 7.64 11.27
CA GLU A 131 -9.26 6.25 11.70
C GLU A 131 -10.35 5.52 10.90
N ASN A 132 -11.26 6.27 10.28
CA ASN A 132 -12.35 5.72 9.46
C ASN A 132 -11.95 5.49 7.99
N ILE A 133 -10.75 5.88 7.58
CA ILE A 133 -10.27 5.62 6.22
C ILE A 133 -9.76 4.18 6.17
N TYR A 134 -10.20 3.39 5.19
CA TYR A 134 -9.59 2.10 4.92
C TYR A 134 -8.20 2.28 4.31
N LEU A 135 -7.18 1.68 4.92
CA LEU A 135 -5.80 1.65 4.44
C LEU A 135 -5.40 0.24 4.06
N SER A 136 -4.76 0.08 2.90
CA SER A 136 -4.22 -1.21 2.49
C SER A 136 -2.90 -1.09 1.74
N VAL A 137 -2.13 -2.18 1.77
CA VAL A 137 -0.98 -2.41 0.89
C VAL A 137 -1.21 -3.75 0.22
N GLN A 138 -1.26 -3.79 -1.11
CA GLN A 138 -1.65 -4.98 -1.87
C GLN A 138 -0.79 -5.13 -3.13
N SER A 139 -0.56 -6.37 -3.56
CA SER A 139 -0.05 -6.65 -4.90
C SER A 139 -1.18 -6.71 -5.92
N THR A 140 -0.90 -6.30 -7.14
CA THR A 140 -1.82 -6.41 -8.28
C THR A 140 -1.96 -7.83 -8.83
N ASP A 141 -1.03 -8.74 -8.50
CA ASP A 141 -1.05 -10.16 -8.92
C ASP A 141 -0.53 -11.07 -7.79
N PRO A 142 -1.19 -11.09 -6.61
CA PRO A 142 -0.58 -11.53 -5.36
C PRO A 142 -0.38 -13.06 -5.28
N GLY A 143 0.87 -13.49 -5.12
CA GLY A 143 1.21 -14.81 -4.60
C GLY A 143 0.78 -15.02 -3.14
N GLU A 144 0.78 -16.28 -2.68
CA GLU A 144 0.28 -16.67 -1.34
C GLU A 144 0.93 -15.89 -0.19
N ASP A 145 2.24 -15.64 -0.26
CA ASP A 145 2.97 -14.92 0.79
C ASP A 145 2.58 -13.45 0.87
N ILE A 146 2.44 -12.78 -0.28
CA ILE A 146 2.01 -11.38 -0.33
C ILE A 146 0.57 -11.26 0.14
N LEU A 147 -0.32 -12.19 -0.23
CA LEU A 147 -1.69 -12.24 0.32
C LEU A 147 -1.68 -12.31 1.86
N ALA A 148 -0.87 -13.21 2.42
CA ALA A 148 -0.75 -13.36 3.87
C ALA A 148 -0.18 -12.09 4.55
N MET A 149 0.78 -11.42 3.92
CA MET A 149 1.32 -10.15 4.40
C MET A 149 0.31 -9.01 4.31
N SER A 150 -0.42 -8.89 3.20
CA SER A 150 -1.50 -7.92 3.03
C SER A 150 -2.60 -8.11 4.07
N ALA A 151 -3.04 -9.33 4.33
CA ALA A 151 -4.01 -9.63 5.39
C ALA A 151 -3.51 -9.17 6.78
N LYS A 152 -2.23 -9.42 7.11
CA LYS A 152 -1.61 -8.93 8.35
C LYS A 152 -1.53 -7.40 8.37
N ALA A 153 -1.26 -6.76 7.24
CA ALA A 153 -1.22 -5.30 7.13
C ALA A 153 -2.60 -4.67 7.36
N ILE A 154 -3.69 -5.25 6.83
CA ILE A 154 -5.05 -4.76 7.06
C ILE A 154 -5.36 -4.67 8.56
N ASN A 155 -5.04 -5.72 9.32
CA ASN A 155 -5.23 -5.77 10.76
C ASN A 155 -4.40 -4.73 11.52
N GLN A 156 -3.21 -4.38 11.02
CA GLN A 156 -2.32 -3.41 11.66
C GLN A 156 -2.67 -1.97 11.34
N LEU A 157 -3.21 -1.74 10.15
CA LEU A 157 -3.51 -0.42 9.67
C LEU A 157 -4.88 0.04 10.15
N ASN A 158 -5.90 -0.83 10.16
CA ASN A 158 -7.29 -0.42 10.28
C ASN A 158 -7.91 -0.67 11.65
N SER A 159 -9.02 0.03 11.92
CA SER A 159 -9.84 -0.19 13.12
C SER A 159 -10.59 -1.52 13.05
N ASP A 160 -10.99 -2.05 14.21
CA ASP A 160 -11.70 -3.32 14.33
C ASP A 160 -12.95 -3.40 13.43
N ASN A 161 -13.69 -2.29 13.27
CA ASN A 161 -14.88 -2.27 12.41
C ASN A 161 -14.52 -2.54 10.95
N ILE A 162 -13.51 -1.86 10.43
CA ILE A 162 -13.04 -2.01 9.05
C ILE A 162 -12.48 -3.43 8.85
N VAL A 163 -11.73 -3.95 9.83
CA VAL A 163 -11.21 -5.33 9.79
C VAL A 163 -12.35 -6.36 9.74
N GLN A 164 -13.43 -6.16 10.50
CA GLN A 164 -14.58 -7.06 10.46
C GLN A 164 -15.31 -7.02 9.12
N GLU A 165 -15.46 -5.84 8.51
CA GLU A 165 -16.03 -5.70 7.17
C GLU A 165 -15.18 -6.42 6.12
N TRP A 166 -13.86 -6.24 6.16
CA TRP A 166 -12.91 -6.94 5.29
C TRP A 166 -12.95 -8.47 5.47
N ALA A 167 -13.02 -8.95 6.71
CA ALA A 167 -13.06 -10.39 6.99
C ALA A 167 -14.35 -11.06 6.47
N LYS A 168 -15.51 -10.38 6.57
CA LYS A 168 -16.78 -10.87 6.01
C LYS A 168 -16.70 -11.02 4.49
N TRP A 169 -16.08 -10.06 3.82
CA TRP A 169 -15.88 -10.11 2.38
C TRP A 169 -14.99 -11.28 1.97
N THR A 170 -13.82 -11.40 2.61
CA THR A 170 -12.85 -12.47 2.30
C THR A 170 -13.48 -13.86 2.41
N TYR A 171 -14.30 -14.11 3.44
CA TYR A 171 -14.99 -15.40 3.61
C TYR A 171 -16.05 -15.70 2.54
N THR A 172 -16.59 -14.66 1.90
CA THR A 172 -17.70 -14.81 0.94
C THR A 172 -17.19 -15.06 -0.48
N TYR A 173 -16.00 -14.55 -0.83
CA TYR A 173 -15.53 -14.50 -2.22
C TYR A 173 -14.12 -15.06 -2.47
N CYS A 174 -13.38 -15.45 -1.42
CA CYS A 174 -12.09 -16.13 -1.52
C CYS A 174 -12.18 -17.54 -0.93
#